data_AF-A0A930SE99-F1
#
_entry.id   AF-A0A930SE99-F1
#
_cell.length_a   1.000
_cell.length_b   1.000
_cell.length_c   1.000
_cell.angle_alpha   90.00
_cell.angle_beta   90.00
_cell.angle_gamma   90.00
#
_symmetry.space_group_name_H-M   'P 1'
#
loop_
_entity.id
_entity.type
_entity.pdbx_description
1 polymer ?
#
loop_
_entity_poly.entity_id
_entity_poly.type
_entity_poly.pdbx_seq_one_letter_code
_entity_poly.pdbx_strand_id
1 'polypeptide(L)' 'MTAYSGYVEHSDFYIAPQSYQDAFDFLCQLAVESEEDVFYIGRVVDYGYDFELDEVVRFEWDKYRGDWV' A
#
# COMPACT_ATOMS: atom_id res chain seq x y z
N MET A 1 -13.15 5.32 12.47
CA MET A 1 -11.76 4.85 12.30
C MET A 1 -11.41 5.10 10.85
N THR A 2 -10.43 5.97 10.56
CA THR A 2 -9.93 6.16 9.19
C THR A 2 -9.03 4.98 8.86
N ALA A 3 -9.49 4.12 7.95
CA ALA A 3 -8.78 2.92 7.57
C ALA A 3 -7.90 3.22 6.34
N TYR A 4 -6.67 2.71 6.31
CA TYR A 4 -5.72 2.88 5.20
C TYR A 4 -5.44 1.53 4.54
N SER A 5 -5.45 1.51 3.21
CA SER A 5 -5.16 0.33 2.40
C SER A 5 -4.23 0.73 1.26
N GLY A 6 -3.72 -0.26 0.56
CA GLY A 6 -2.79 -0.05 -0.54
C GLY A 6 -2.67 -1.28 -1.41
N TYR A 7 -1.86 -1.16 -2.45
CA TYR A 7 -1.55 -2.23 -3.40
C TYR A 7 -0.14 -2.04 -3.96
N VAL A 8 0.49 -3.13 -4.42
CA VAL A 8 1.71 -3.05 -5.24
C VAL A 8 1.30 -2.95 -6.72
N GLU A 9 2.10 -2.29 -7.57
CA GLU A 9 1.71 -1.88 -8.94
C GLU A 9 1.15 -3.01 -9.82
N HIS A 10 1.49 -4.26 -9.52
CA HIS A 10 1.03 -5.45 -10.23
C HIS A 10 0.27 -6.49 -9.37
N SER A 11 -0.31 -6.07 -8.24
CA SER A 11 -1.08 -6.96 -7.35
C SER A 11 -2.56 -6.63 -7.33
N ASP A 12 -3.39 -7.65 -7.56
CA ASP A 12 -4.86 -7.60 -7.54
C ASP A 12 -5.45 -7.78 -6.13
N PHE A 13 -4.65 -7.68 -5.06
CA PHE A 13 -5.12 -8.01 -3.71
C PHE A 13 -5.67 -6.80 -2.95
N TYR A 14 -6.92 -6.89 -2.51
CA TYR A 14 -7.47 -6.02 -1.48
C TYR A 14 -6.83 -6.33 -0.14
N ILE A 15 -6.10 -5.37 0.41
CA ILE A 15 -5.47 -5.48 1.73
C ILE A 15 -6.41 -4.82 2.74
N ALA A 16 -7.15 -5.65 3.48
CA ALA A 16 -8.12 -5.16 4.44
C ALA A 16 -7.44 -4.27 5.51
N PRO A 17 -7.92 -3.04 5.72
CA PRO A 17 -7.16 -2.01 6.43
C PRO A 17 -7.18 -2.19 7.95
N GLN A 18 -6.03 -1.98 8.59
CA GLN A 18 -5.90 -1.77 10.04
C GLN A 18 -5.48 -0.30 10.28
N SER A 19 -4.26 -0.02 10.77
CA SER A 19 -3.71 1.35 10.80
C SER A 19 -2.85 1.66 9.56
N TYR A 20 -2.44 2.93 9.39
CA TYR A 20 -1.49 3.32 8.34
C TYR A 20 -0.17 2.54 8.44
N GLN A 21 0.37 2.40 9.66
CA GLN A 21 1.64 1.71 9.88
C GLN A 21 1.52 0.22 9.55
N ASP A 22 0.40 -0.42 9.94
CA ASP A 22 0.18 -1.83 9.62
C ASP A 22 0.08 -2.06 8.10
N ALA A 23 -0.60 -1.16 7.38
CA ALA A 23 -0.70 -1.21 5.92
C ALA A 23 0.68 -1.01 5.27
N PHE A 24 1.48 -0.08 5.78
CA PHE A 24 2.83 0.19 5.31
C PHE A 24 3.77 -1.01 5.52
N ASP A 25 3.83 -1.55 6.73
CA ASP A 25 4.70 -2.69 7.05
C ASP A 25 4.33 -3.92 6.21
N PHE A 26 3.03 -4.17 6.02
CA PHE A 26 2.55 -5.26 5.18
C PHE A 26 2.91 -5.07 3.71
N LEU A 27 2.74 -3.87 3.16
CA LEU A 27 3.07 -3.60 1.75
C LEU A 27 4.57 -3.65 1.49
N CYS A 28 5.40 -3.20 2.43
CA CYS A 28 6.86 -3.38 2.36
C CYS A 28 7.22 -4.87 2.25
N GLN A 29 6.62 -5.71 3.09
CA GLN A 29 6.84 -7.16 3.04
C GLN A 29 6.36 -7.76 1.71
N LEU A 30 5.14 -7.43 1.29
CA LEU A 30 4.54 -7.95 0.06
C LEU A 30 5.37 -7.56 -1.18
N ALA A 31 5.84 -6.32 -1.25
CA ALA A 31 6.65 -5.84 -2.37
C ALA A 31 8.00 -6.55 -2.46
N VAL A 32 8.70 -6.73 -1.32
CA VAL A 32 9.95 -7.50 -1.26
C VAL A 32 9.75 -8.96 -1.68
N GLU A 33 8.69 -9.60 -1.19
CA GLU A 33 8.38 -11.01 -1.53
C GLU A 33 7.93 -11.17 -2.99
N SER A 34 7.43 -10.11 -3.61
CA SER A 34 6.97 -10.09 -5.01
C SER A 34 7.99 -9.52 -5.99
N GLU A 35 9.20 -9.17 -5.53
CA GLU A 35 10.24 -8.49 -6.34
C GLU A 35 9.78 -7.15 -6.96
N GLU A 36 8.81 -6.49 -6.35
CA GLU A 36 8.29 -5.19 -6.77
C GLU A 36 9.10 -4.05 -6.13
N ASP A 37 9.37 -3.00 -6.89
CA ASP A 37 10.10 -1.80 -6.42
C ASP A 37 9.14 -0.64 -6.09
N VAL A 38 7.82 -0.81 -6.22
CA VAL A 38 6.81 0.27 -6.08
C VAL A 38 5.52 -0.22 -5.41
N PHE A 39 4.97 0.58 -4.48
CA PHE A 39 3.62 0.38 -3.95
C PHE A 39 2.91 1.68 -3.62
N TYR A 40 1.60 1.59 -3.39
CA TYR A 40 0.72 2.74 -3.14
C TYR A 40 -0.07 2.54 -1.85
N ILE A 41 -0.26 3.59 -1.06
CA ILE A 41 -1.12 3.62 0.14
C ILE A 41 -2.06 4.80 0.04
N GLY A 42 -3.34 4.63 0.38
CA GLY A 42 -4.29 5.72 0.51
C GLY A 42 -5.33 5.46 1.59
N ARG A 43 -6.10 6.50 1.91
CA ARG A 43 -7.28 6.39 2.76
C ARG A 43 -8.36 5.61 2.00
N VAL A 44 -8.90 4.58 2.62
CA VAL A 44 -10.00 3.81 2.03
C VAL A 44 -11.28 4.63 2.06
N VAL A 45 -11.90 4.79 0.90
CA VAL A 45 -13.24 5.35 0.73
C VAL A 45 -14.15 4.22 0.26
N ASP A 46 -15.11 3.85 1.10
CA ASP A 46 -16.06 2.77 0.84
C ASP A 46 -17.22 3.29 -0.03
N TYR A 47 -17.40 2.66 -1.19
CA TYR A 47 -18.51 2.91 -2.14
C TYR A 47 -19.52 1.74 -2.18
N GLY A 48 -19.59 0.97 -1.09
CA GLY A 48 -20.59 -0.08 -0.84
C GLY A 48 -20.25 -1.43 -1.46
N TYR A 49 -19.97 -1.47 -2.77
CA TYR A 49 -19.55 -2.70 -3.48
C TYR A 49 -18.09 -2.66 -3.94
N ASP A 50 -17.49 -1.48 -3.89
CA ASP A 50 -16.12 -1.22 -4.30
C ASP A 50 -15.50 -0.23 -3.32
N PHE A 51 -14.18 -0.12 -3.32
CA PHE A 51 -13.46 0.87 -2.55
C PHE A 51 -12.53 1.65 -3.46
N GLU A 52 -12.35 2.92 -3.15
CA GLU A 52 -11.32 3.75 -3.78
C GLU A 52 -10.27 4.13 -2.74
N LEU A 53 -9.07 4.43 -3.22
CA LEU A 53 -8.03 5.05 -2.39
C LEU A 53 -8.02 6.56 -2.67
N ASP A 54 -8.24 7.33 -1.62
CA ASP A 54 -8.09 8.78 -1.62
C ASP A 54 -6.76 9.16 -0.93
N GLU A 55 -6.25 10.37 -1.19
CA GLU A 55 -4.99 10.86 -0.61
C GLU A 55 -3.81 9.89 -0.86
N VAL A 56 -3.74 9.32 -2.06
CA VAL A 56 -2.76 8.26 -2.42
C VAL A 56 -1.33 8.78 -2.36
N VAL A 57 -0.48 8.02 -1.66
CA VAL A 57 0.97 8.17 -1.61
C VAL A 57 1.61 6.98 -2.33
N ARG A 58 2.61 7.27 -3.17
CA ARG A 58 3.43 6.27 -3.86
C ARG A 58 4.76 6.14 -3.12
N PHE A 59 5.18 4.91 -2.85
CA PHE A 59 6.49 4.56 -2.30
C PHE A 59 7.32 3.83 -3.34
N GLU A 60 8.61 4.14 -3.41
CA GLU A 60 9.56 3.49 -4.31
C GLU A 60 10.79 3.00 -3.53
N TRP A 61 11.33 1.84 -3.92
CA TRP A 61 12.53 1.30 -3.30
C TRP A 61 13.78 2.06 -3.75
N ASP A 62 14.39 2.81 -2.82
CA ASP A 62 15.66 3.49 -3.06
C ASP A 62 16.82 2.51 -2.86
N LYS A 63 17.35 1.96 -3.95
CA LYS A 63 18.48 1.01 -3.95
C LYS A 63 19.76 1.57 -3.34
N TYR A 64 19.92 2.90 -3.28
CA TYR A 64 21.09 3.54 -2.66
C TYR A 64 20.94 3.67 -1.15
N ARG A 65 19.72 3.90 -0.67
CA ARG A 65 19.40 3.97 0.76
C ARG A 65 19.12 2.59 1.39
N GLY A 66 18.67 1.63 0.59
CA GLY A 66 18.14 0.37 1.08
C GLY A 66 16.88 0.56 1.91
N ASP A 67 16.02 1.50 1.48
CA ASP A 67 14.77 1.85 2.19
C ASP A 67 13.70 2.34 1.21
N TRP A 68 12.44 2.34 1.64
CA TRP A 68 11.29 2.86 0.90
C TRP A 68 11.18 4.37 1.07
N VAL A 69 11.06 5.11 -0.05
CA VAL A 69 10.97 6.59 -0.08
C VAL A 69 9.72 7.11 -0.75
#